data_AF-A0A0S8GXA7-F1
#
_entry.id   AF-A0A0S8GXA7-F1
#
_cell.length_a   1.000
_cell.length_b   1.000
_cell.length_c   1.000
_cell.angle_alpha   90.00
_cell.angle_beta   90.00
_cell.angle_gamma   90.00
#
_symmetry.space_group_name_H-M   'P 1'
#
loop_
_entity.id
_entity.type
_entity.pdbx_description
1 polymer ?
#
loop_
_entity_poly.entity_id
_entity_poly.type
_entity_poly.pdbx_seq_one_letter_code
_entity_poly.pdbx_strand_id
1 'polypeptide(L)'
;MPKRKLEILIATPEAVPFAKTGGLADVCGSLPKALSGLGHQVKIILPKYRIVDESIFHLQEVNIDFPEIPLGEKKEKIRLKSCRASDSGIEYLFMVNDKYYDRDELYKDKTTGFDYVDNDERFILFTRGTLEVLKALNWQPDIIH
;
A
#
# COMPACT_ATOMS: atom_id res chain seq x y z
N MET A 1 -33.51 4.73 -2.41
CA MET A 1 -32.67 4.38 -3.59
C MET A 1 -31.50 3.54 -3.09
N PRO A 2 -31.15 2.41 -3.73
CA PRO A 2 -29.92 1.70 -3.37
C PRO A 2 -28.73 2.64 -3.65
N LYS A 3 -27.86 2.86 -2.67
CA LYS A 3 -26.61 3.59 -2.88
C LYS A 3 -25.79 2.82 -3.91
N ARG A 4 -25.24 3.50 -4.92
CA ARG A 4 -24.35 2.90 -5.92
C ARG A 4 -23.19 2.21 -5.20
N LYS A 5 -22.97 0.92 -5.50
CA LYS A 5 -21.73 0.22 -5.11
C LYS A 5 -20.56 0.84 -5.85
N LEU A 6 -19.50 1.16 -5.12
CA LEU A 6 -18.30 1.81 -5.66
C LEU A 6 -17.10 0.90 -5.44
N GLU A 7 -16.14 0.97 -6.35
CA GLU A 7 -14.81 0.41 -6.19
C GLU A 7 -13.85 1.51 -5.70
N ILE A 8 -13.20 1.27 -4.57
CA ILE A 8 -12.40 2.28 -3.88
C ILE A 8 -11.01 1.69 -3.63
N LEU A 9 -9.97 2.40 -4.07
CA LEU A 9 -8.61 2.16 -3.61
C LEU A 9 -8.28 3.16 -2.51
N ILE A 10 -7.79 2.66 -1.38
CA ILE A 10 -7.16 3.49 -0.35
C ILE A 10 -5.65 3.32 -0.48
N ALA A 11 -4.95 4.37 -0.90
CA ALA A 11 -3.50 4.38 -1.01
C ALA A 11 -2.90 5.07 0.24
N THR A 12 -2.26 4.29 1.09
CA THR A 12 -1.80 4.76 2.40
C THR A 12 -0.39 4.29 2.72
N PRO A 13 0.44 5.10 3.40
CA PRO A 13 1.71 4.64 3.92
C PRO A 13 1.55 3.79 5.19
N GLU A 14 0.38 3.74 5.82
CA GLU A 14 0.13 3.02 7.08
C GLU A 14 -1.26 2.41 7.12
N ALA A 15 -1.38 1.19 7.67
CA ALA A 15 -2.66 0.57 7.96
C ALA A 15 -2.48 -0.50 9.04
N VAL A 16 -3.36 -0.50 10.05
CA VAL A 16 -3.46 -1.61 11.01
C VAL A 16 -4.02 -2.85 10.32
N PRO A 17 -3.47 -4.06 10.55
CA PRO A 17 -2.41 -4.40 11.52
C PRO A 17 -0.99 -4.41 10.96
N PHE A 18 -0.76 -3.94 9.73
CA PHE A 18 0.50 -4.16 9.00
C PHE A 18 1.61 -3.19 9.37
N ALA A 19 1.30 -1.89 9.41
CA ALA A 19 2.29 -0.85 9.65
C ALA A 19 1.62 0.34 10.35
N LYS A 20 2.20 0.75 11.49
CA LYS A 20 1.65 1.80 12.35
C LYS A 20 2.74 2.61 13.03
N THR A 21 2.65 3.92 12.88
CA THR A 21 3.39 4.92 13.68
C THR A 21 2.45 5.82 14.47
N GLY A 22 1.19 5.96 14.05
CA GLY A 22 0.22 6.82 14.72
C GLY A 22 -1.24 6.57 14.33
N GLY A 23 -2.08 7.61 14.47
CA GLY A 23 -3.53 7.52 14.25
C GLY A 23 -3.94 7.35 12.79
N LEU A 24 -3.06 7.66 11.83
CA LEU A 24 -3.31 7.40 10.41
C LEU A 24 -3.59 5.91 10.16
N ALA A 25 -2.77 5.02 10.72
CA ALA A 25 -2.93 3.58 10.59
C ALA A 25 -4.29 3.09 11.11
N ASP A 26 -4.80 3.71 12.18
CA ASP A 26 -6.09 3.35 12.77
C ASP A 26 -7.25 3.74 11.86
N VAL A 27 -7.20 4.92 11.25
CA VAL A 27 -8.18 5.37 10.27
C VAL A 27 -8.13 4.47 9.04
N CYS A 28 -6.93 4.23 8.50
CA CYS A 28 -6.73 3.36 7.35
C CYS A 28 -6.98 1.87 7.63
N GLY A 29 -7.13 1.45 8.89
CA GLY A 29 -7.60 0.12 9.26
C GLY A 29 -9.12 0.03 9.49
N SER A 30 -9.77 1.12 9.87
CA SER A 30 -11.20 1.14 10.24
C SER A 30 -12.13 1.67 9.15
N LEU A 31 -11.77 2.78 8.47
CA LEU A 31 -12.54 3.35 7.37
C LEU A 31 -12.80 2.35 6.22
N PRO A 32 -11.80 1.61 5.72
CA PRO A 32 -12.03 0.60 4.68
C PRO A 32 -13.08 -0.45 5.08
N LYS A 33 -13.05 -0.90 6.35
CA LYS A 33 -14.00 -1.87 6.89
C LYS A 33 -15.41 -1.28 6.94
N ALA A 34 -15.55 -0.03 7.37
CA ALA A 34 -16.82 0.67 7.37
C ALA A 34 -17.38 0.82 5.94
N LEU A 35 -16.55 1.20 4.97
CA LEU A 35 -16.95 1.30 3.56
C LEU A 35 -17.34 -0.07 2.97
N SER A 36 -16.59 -1.12 3.28
CA SER A 36 -16.94 -2.50 2.90
C SER A 36 -18.28 -2.92 3.50
N GLY A 37 -18.52 -2.61 4.78
CA GLY A 37 -19.80 -2.85 5.47
C GLY A 37 -20.99 -2.08 4.88
N LEU A 38 -20.74 -0.95 4.19
CA LEU A 38 -21.75 -0.22 3.42
C LEU A 38 -21.99 -0.80 2.01
N GLY A 39 -21.30 -1.88 1.65
CA GLY A 39 -21.44 -2.59 0.38
C GLY A 39 -20.47 -2.16 -0.71
N HIS A 40 -19.53 -1.25 -0.43
CA HIS A 40 -18.49 -0.86 -1.38
C HIS A 40 -17.41 -1.94 -1.50
N GLN A 41 -16.76 -2.03 -2.66
CA GLN A 41 -15.60 -2.89 -2.85
C GLN A 41 -14.34 -2.07 -2.59
N VAL A 42 -13.59 -2.45 -1.56
CA VAL A 42 -12.43 -1.68 -1.11
C VAL A 42 -11.17 -2.53 -1.24
N LYS A 43 -10.13 -1.95 -1.84
CA LYS A 43 -8.76 -2.44 -1.75
C LYS A 43 -7.89 -1.40 -1.06
N ILE A 44 -6.82 -1.85 -0.42
CA ILE A 44 -5.82 -0.97 0.17
C ILE A 44 -4.48 -1.26 -0.48
N ILE A 45 -3.74 -0.23 -0.84
CA ILE A 45 -2.34 -0.35 -1.24
C ILE A 45 -1.45 0.40 -0.26
N LEU A 46 -0.36 -0.24 0.14
CA LEU A 46 0.65 0.32 1.04
C LEU A 46 2.04 -0.21 0.70
N PRO A 47 3.13 0.46 1.12
CA PRO A 47 4.46 -0.10 1.00
C PRO A 47 4.63 -1.36 1.83
N LYS A 48 5.39 -2.33 1.31
CA LYS A 48 5.84 -3.50 2.07
C LYS A 48 7.03 -3.09 2.94
N TYR A 49 6.75 -2.56 4.13
CA TYR A 49 7.82 -2.31 5.11
C TYR A 49 8.36 -3.60 5.71
N ARG A 50 9.61 -3.56 6.21
CA ARG A 50 10.24 -4.67 6.94
C ARG A 50 9.36 -5.26 8.05
N ILE A 51 8.66 -4.40 8.78
CA ILE A 51 7.80 -4.79 9.91
C ILE A 51 6.60 -5.64 9.51
N VAL A 52 6.21 -5.64 8.22
CA VAL A 52 5.13 -6.47 7.72
C VAL A 52 5.61 -7.92 7.61
N ASP A 53 5.27 -8.73 8.60
CA ASP A 53 5.61 -10.15 8.64
C ASP A 53 4.79 -10.95 7.63
N GLU A 54 5.46 -11.45 6.61
CA GLU A 54 4.81 -12.17 5.51
C GLU A 54 4.23 -13.51 5.94
N SER A 55 4.82 -14.15 6.95
CA SER A 55 4.38 -15.45 7.44
C SER A 55 3.11 -15.34 8.27
N ILE A 56 3.01 -14.28 9.10
CA ILE A 56 1.83 -14.00 9.93
C ILE A 56 0.64 -13.63 9.05
N PHE A 57 0.88 -12.79 8.04
CA PHE A 57 -0.20 -12.28 7.17
C PHE A 57 -0.44 -13.11 5.91
N HIS A 58 0.30 -14.20 5.74
CA HIS A 58 0.23 -15.10 4.58
C HIS A 58 0.28 -14.33 3.24
N LEU A 59 1.24 -13.41 3.11
CA LEU A 59 1.37 -12.62 1.88
C LEU A 59 1.70 -13.53 0.69
N GLN A 60 1.02 -13.30 -0.42
CA GLN A 60 1.23 -14.02 -1.68
C GLN A 60 1.89 -13.11 -2.71
N GLU A 61 2.84 -13.64 -3.48
CA GLU A 61 3.41 -12.93 -4.62
C GLU A 61 2.34 -12.75 -5.70
N VAL A 62 2.23 -11.53 -6.23
CA VAL A 62 1.43 -11.22 -7.40
C VAL A 62 2.38 -11.16 -8.59
N ASN A 63 2.44 -12.26 -9.34
CA ASN A 63 3.37 -12.45 -10.45
C ASN A 63 2.95 -11.63 -11.69
N ILE A 64 3.23 -10.33 -11.63
CA ILE A 64 2.98 -9.35 -12.70
C ILE A 64 4.25 -8.52 -12.86
N ASP A 65 4.66 -8.30 -14.11
CA ASP A 65 5.78 -7.43 -14.44
C ASP A 65 5.32 -5.97 -14.50
N PHE A 66 6.11 -5.09 -13.89
CA PHE A 66 5.91 -3.65 -13.93
C PHE A 66 7.04 -2.97 -14.72
N PRO A 67 6.75 -1.88 -15.45
CA PRO A 67 7.81 -1.06 -16.01
C PRO A 67 8.65 -0.43 -14.89
N GLU A 68 9.87 -0.04 -15.21
CA GLU A 68 10.67 0.76 -14.28
C GLU A 68 10.02 2.15 -14.09
N ILE A 69 9.91 2.58 -12.84
CA ILE A 69 9.26 3.84 -12.46
C ILE A 69 10.32 4.93 -12.36
N PRO A 70 10.20 6.04 -13.11
CA PRO A 70 11.19 7.10 -13.08
C PRO A 70 11.00 8.03 -11.86
N LEU A 71 12.11 8.29 -11.18
CA LEU A 71 12.26 9.13 -9.99
C LEU A 71 13.34 10.20 -10.29
N GLY A 72 13.00 11.17 -11.13
CA GLY A 72 13.98 12.10 -11.69
C GLY A 72 14.92 11.39 -12.67
N GLU A 73 16.22 11.45 -12.41
CA GLU A 73 17.25 10.77 -13.23
C GLU A 73 17.37 9.27 -12.95
N LYS A 74 16.78 8.81 -11.84
CA LYS A 74 16.79 7.41 -11.42
C LYS A 74 15.56 6.68 -11.93
N LYS A 75 15.65 5.34 -11.97
CA LYS A 75 14.52 4.45 -12.19
C LYS A 75 14.55 3.32 -11.17
N GLU A 76 13.38 2.93 -10.71
CA GLU A 76 13.23 1.91 -9.69
C GLU A 76 12.19 0.87 -10.10
N LYS A 77 12.41 -0.37 -9.68
CA LYS A 77 11.48 -1.47 -9.91
C LYS A 77 10.63 -1.71 -8.67
N ILE A 78 9.42 -2.19 -8.89
CA ILE A 78 8.54 -2.67 -7.83
C ILE A 78 8.13 -4.12 -8.10
N ARG A 79 7.82 -4.83 -7.03
CA ARG A 79 7.03 -6.07 -7.06
C ARG A 79 5.75 -5.84 -6.27
N LEU A 80 4.82 -6.78 -6.36
CA LEU A 80 3.54 -6.67 -5.68
C LEU A 80 3.27 -7.95 -4.91
N LYS A 81 2.90 -7.80 -3.64
CA LYS A 81 2.34 -8.88 -2.82
C LYS A 81 0.90 -8.57 -2.45
N SER A 82 0.14 -9.57 -2.07
CA SER A 82 -1.22 -9.36 -1.57
C SER A 82 -1.60 -10.30 -0.44
N CYS A 83 -2.59 -9.89 0.33
CA CYS A 83 -3.37 -10.79 1.17
C CYS A 83 -4.82 -10.31 1.22
N ARG A 84 -5.70 -11.15 1.77
CA ARG A 84 -7.11 -10.82 1.92
C ARG A 84 -7.52 -11.00 3.38
N ALA A 85 -8.12 -9.97 3.96
CA ALA A 85 -8.64 -10.05 5.31
C ALA A 85 -9.87 -10.96 5.35
N SER A 86 -9.86 -11.93 6.27
CA SER A 86 -10.92 -12.93 6.41
C SER A 86 -12.24 -12.35 6.93
N ASP A 87 -12.18 -11.28 7.72
CA ASP A 87 -13.35 -10.66 8.36
C ASP A 87 -14.17 -9.76 7.41
N SER A 88 -13.50 -9.09 6.49
CA SER A 88 -14.05 -7.99 5.69
C SER A 88 -13.96 -8.24 4.18
N GLY A 89 -13.21 -9.26 3.76
CA GLY A 89 -12.95 -9.56 2.35
C GLY A 89 -12.05 -8.54 1.65
N ILE A 90 -11.55 -7.53 2.38
CA ILE A 90 -10.71 -6.46 1.85
C ILE A 90 -9.39 -7.05 1.38
N GLU A 91 -9.00 -6.68 0.17
CA GLU A 91 -7.71 -7.06 -0.41
C GLU A 91 -6.68 -5.97 -0.12
N TYR A 92 -5.54 -6.40 0.43
CA TYR A 92 -4.40 -5.55 0.72
C TYR A 92 -3.31 -5.85 -0.30
N LEU A 93 -2.77 -4.82 -0.91
CA LEU A 93 -1.72 -4.85 -1.91
C LEU A 93 -0.47 -4.19 -1.31
N PHE A 94 0.65 -4.89 -1.36
CA PHE A 94 1.90 -4.44 -0.78
C PHE A 94 2.91 -4.16 -1.88
N MET A 95 3.27 -2.90 -2.06
CA MET A 95 4.31 -2.50 -3.00
C MET A 95 5.67 -2.82 -2.42
N VAL A 96 6.41 -3.71 -3.08
CA VAL A 96 7.72 -4.15 -2.64
C VAL A 96 8.80 -3.41 -3.42
N ASN A 97 9.70 -2.75 -2.69
CA ASN A 97 10.98 -2.26 -3.16
C ASN A 97 11.94 -2.34 -1.96
N ASP A 98 12.85 -3.30 -1.98
CA ASP A 98 13.67 -3.61 -0.80
C ASP A 98 14.59 -2.44 -0.42
N LYS A 99 15.10 -1.69 -1.42
CA LYS A 99 15.93 -0.49 -1.20
C LYS A 99 15.23 0.59 -0.36
N TYR A 100 13.92 0.80 -0.60
CA TYR A 100 13.17 1.90 0.02
C TYR A 100 12.30 1.48 1.21
N TYR A 101 11.83 0.24 1.26
CA TYR A 101 10.87 -0.20 2.27
C TYR A 101 11.42 -1.26 3.22
N ASP A 102 12.51 -1.95 2.88
CA ASP A 102 13.21 -2.83 3.82
C ASP A 102 14.12 -2.01 4.75
N ARG A 103 13.49 -1.31 5.71
CA ARG A 103 14.14 -0.46 6.71
C ARG A 103 13.52 -0.67 8.09
N ASP A 104 14.25 -0.29 9.13
CA ASP A 104 13.83 -0.51 10.52
C ASP A 104 12.56 0.27 10.88
N GLU A 105 12.42 1.48 10.33
CA GLU A 105 11.33 2.40 10.62
C GLU A 105 10.65 2.85 9.33
N LEU A 106 9.44 3.38 9.44
CA LEU A 106 8.67 3.81 8.28
C LEU A 106 9.20 5.11 7.67
N TYR A 107 9.58 6.09 8.48
CA TYR A 107 9.90 7.46 8.01
C TYR A 107 11.26 7.98 8.44
N LYS A 108 11.82 7.46 9.55
CA LYS A 108 12.96 8.04 10.23
C LYS A 108 14.11 7.08 10.30
N ASP A 109 15.32 7.60 10.16
CA ASP A 109 16.51 6.83 10.47
C ASP A 109 16.59 6.56 11.97
N LYS A 110 16.67 5.28 12.34
CA LYS A 110 16.66 4.82 13.73
C LYS A 110 17.87 5.33 14.53
N THR A 111 19.01 5.51 13.89
CA THR A 111 20.25 5.94 14.54
C THR A 111 20.25 7.43 14.82
N THR A 112 19.81 8.23 13.85
CA THR A 112 19.86 9.71 13.94
C THR A 112 18.56 10.33 14.46
N GLY A 113 17.43 9.63 14.33
CA GLY A 113 16.10 10.12 14.69
C GLY A 113 15.49 11.14 13.71
N PHE A 114 16.21 11.50 12.65
CA PHE A 114 15.72 12.37 11.58
C PHE A 114 15.01 11.56 10.49
N ASP A 115 14.22 12.25 9.68
CA ASP A 115 13.57 11.65 8.51
C ASP A 115 14.62 11.09 7.54
N TYR A 116 14.30 9.97 6.88
CA TYR A 116 15.14 9.48 5.79
C TYR A 116 15.26 10.53 4.70
N VAL A 117 16.49 10.80 4.28
CA VAL A 117 16.83 11.85 3.31
C VAL A 117 16.20 11.64 1.93
N ASP A 118 15.77 10.40 1.63
CA ASP A 118 15.15 9.98 0.39
C ASP A 118 13.64 9.73 0.53
N ASN A 119 12.99 10.25 1.58
CA ASN A 119 11.54 10.12 1.78
C ASN A 119 10.73 10.64 0.59
N ASP A 120 11.20 11.70 -0.06
CA ASP A 120 10.62 12.19 -1.31
C ASP A 120 10.65 11.13 -2.41
N GLU A 121 11.80 10.51 -2.69
CA GLU A 121 11.93 9.44 -3.68
C GLU A 121 11.00 8.25 -3.35
N ARG A 122 10.93 7.87 -2.08
CA ARG A 122 10.11 6.75 -1.59
C ARG A 122 8.63 6.99 -1.87
N PHE A 123 8.11 8.16 -1.52
CA PHE A 123 6.68 8.46 -1.73
C PHE A 123 6.35 8.81 -3.17
N ILE A 124 7.30 9.35 -3.96
CA ILE A 124 7.14 9.46 -5.42
C ILE A 124 7.05 8.05 -6.03
N LEU A 125 7.90 7.10 -5.63
CA LEU A 125 7.81 5.72 -6.08
C LEU A 125 6.46 5.11 -5.73
N PHE A 126 6.01 5.28 -4.48
CA PHE A 126 4.73 4.77 -4.03
C PHE A 126 3.54 5.32 -4.84
N THR A 127 3.48 6.63 -5.05
CA THR A 127 2.40 7.25 -5.81
C THR A 127 2.41 6.81 -7.27
N ARG A 128 3.57 6.88 -7.94
CA ARG A 128 3.67 6.48 -9.35
C ARG A 128 3.46 4.98 -9.54
N GLY A 129 4.05 4.18 -8.66
CA GLY A 129 3.92 2.72 -8.69
C GLY A 129 2.49 2.26 -8.44
N THR A 130 1.73 2.96 -7.60
CA THR A 130 0.29 2.68 -7.41
C THR A 130 -0.46 2.79 -8.74
N LEU A 131 -0.16 3.80 -9.56
CA LEU A 131 -0.78 3.95 -10.88
C LEU A 131 -0.37 2.84 -11.85
N GLU A 132 0.89 2.42 -11.84
CA GLU A 132 1.35 1.29 -12.65
C GLU A 132 0.73 -0.04 -12.19
N VAL A 133 0.52 -0.22 -10.87
CA VAL A 133 -0.20 -1.37 -10.30
C VAL A 133 -1.64 -1.41 -10.80
N LEU A 134 -2.36 -0.27 -10.78
CA LEU A 134 -3.73 -0.20 -11.29
C LEU A 134 -3.82 -0.59 -12.78
N LYS A 135 -2.91 -0.07 -13.60
CA LYS A 135 -2.85 -0.40 -15.03
C LYS A 135 -2.58 -1.89 -15.25
N ALA A 136 -1.60 -2.46 -14.56
CA ALA A 136 -1.20 -3.85 -14.76
C ALA A 136 -2.26 -4.84 -14.25
N LEU A 137 -3.00 -4.49 -13.20
CA LEU A 137 -4.16 -5.24 -12.72
C LEU A 137 -5.41 -5.08 -13.61
N ASN A 138 -5.35 -4.21 -14.63
CA ASN A 138 -6.50 -3.79 -15.43
C ASN A 138 -7.69 -3.40 -14.54
N TRP A 139 -7.41 -2.66 -13.47
CA TRP A 139 -8.40 -2.26 -12.48
C TRP A 139 -8.48 -0.74 -12.38
N GLN A 140 -9.69 -0.21 -12.55
CA GLN A 140 -9.98 1.22 -12.51
C GLN A 140 -10.98 1.50 -11.39
N PRO A 141 -10.53 1.81 -10.16
CA PRO A 141 -11.44 2.17 -9.09
C PRO A 141 -12.22 3.45 -9.44
N ASP A 142 -13.47 3.55 -8.96
CA ASP A 142 -14.26 4.78 -9.04
C ASP A 142 -13.60 5.91 -8.25
N ILE A 143 -12.91 5.58 -7.14
CA ILE A 143 -12.25 6.52 -6.24
C ILE A 143 -10.86 6.00 -5.86
N ILE A 144 -9.85 6.85 -6.00
CA ILE A 144 -8.54 6.68 -5.37
C ILE A 144 -8.47 7.68 -4.23
N HIS A 145 -8.43 7.17 -2.99
CA HIS A 145 -8.32 7.94 -1.77
C HIS A 145 -6.90 7.91 -1.23
#